data_AF-A0AAV5LAY6-F1
#
_entry.id   AF-A0AAV5LAY6-F1
#
_cell.length_a   1.000
_cell.length_b   1.000
_cell.length_c   1.000
_cell.angle_alpha   90.00
_cell.angle_beta   90.00
_cell.angle_gamma   90.00
#
_symmetry.space_group_name_H-M   'P 1'
#
loop_
_entity.id
_entity.type
_entity.pdbx_description
1 polymer ?
#
loop_
_entity_poly.entity_id
_entity_poly.type
_entity_poly.pdbx_seq_one_letter_code
_entity_poly.pdbx_strand_id
1 'polypeptide(L)'
;MTTLYSVVIIIGCACQKDSYQGQTPLKIFYILCGTMMIALSVTLGTLLGWHVYLTAHNMTTIEYYEGIRAAWLARKSGQNYRHPFDLGVYKNITLVLGPNMLKWLSPSSLSYLKDGTSFLTSRDSS
;
A
#
# COMPACT_ATOMS: atom_id res chain seq x y z
N MET A 1 -23.29 0.29 -3.50
CA MET A 1 -24.32 1.31 -3.12
C MET A 1 -24.51 1.40 -1.60
N THR A 2 -24.42 0.30 -0.85
CA THR A 2 -24.50 0.26 0.62
C THR A 2 -23.36 0.96 1.36
N THR A 3 -22.10 0.87 0.88
CA THR A 3 -20.93 1.46 1.56
C THR A 3 -20.91 2.99 1.54
N LEU A 4 -21.25 3.59 0.40
CA LEU A 4 -21.35 5.05 0.26
C LEU A 4 -22.47 5.62 1.14
N TYR A 5 -23.60 4.92 1.21
CA TYR A 5 -24.72 5.31 2.07
C TYR A 5 -24.33 5.30 3.56
N SER A 6 -23.65 4.25 4.02
CA SER A 6 -23.16 4.16 5.40
C SER A 6 -22.15 5.28 5.73
N VAL A 7 -21.24 5.60 4.80
CA VAL A 7 -20.26 6.68 4.98
C VAL A 7 -20.94 8.05 5.04
N VAL A 8 -21.93 8.31 4.17
CA VAL A 8 -22.69 9.57 4.16
C VAL A 8 -23.50 9.75 5.45
N ILE A 9 -24.09 8.68 5.99
CA ILE A 9 -24.78 8.74 7.29
C ILE A 9 -23.80 9.07 8.41
N ILE A 10 -22.63 8.43 8.44
CA ILE A 10 -21.62 8.67 9.49
C ILE A 10 -21.09 10.10 9.43
N ILE A 11 -20.84 10.64 8.23
CA ILE A 11 -20.40 12.03 8.03
C ILE A 11 -21.53 13.02 8.36
N GLY A 12 -22.76 12.75 7.91
CA GLY A 12 -23.92 13.58 8.20
C GLY A 12 -24.25 13.65 9.70
N CYS A 13 -24.09 12.54 10.42
CA CYS A 13 -24.25 12.50 11.88
C CYS A 13 -23.09 13.21 12.61
N ALA A 14 -21.86 13.14 12.10
CA ALA A 14 -20.74 13.91 12.66
C ALA A 14 -20.92 15.43 12.45
N CYS A 15 -21.56 15.84 11.36
CA CYS A 15 -21.90 17.24 11.07
C CYS A 15 -23.12 17.76 11.85
N GLN A 16 -24.06 16.89 12.27
CA GLN A 16 -25.15 17.28 13.18
C GLN A 16 -24.65 17.37 14.62
N LYS A 17 -23.84 18.42 14.84
CA LYS A 17 -23.70 19.05 16.14
C LYS A 17 -25.06 19.68 16.45
N ASP A 18 -25.63 19.31 17.60
CA ASP A 18 -26.75 19.97 18.29
C ASP A 18 -28.15 19.33 18.12
N SER A 19 -28.47 18.32 18.95
CA SER A 19 -29.69 18.34 19.82
C SER A 19 -29.86 17.11 20.74
N TYR A 20 -29.92 17.42 22.04
CA TYR A 20 -30.79 16.99 23.13
C TYR A 20 -31.11 15.50 23.47
N GLN A 21 -30.54 15.11 24.62
CA GLN A 21 -31.16 14.44 25.78
C GLN A 21 -31.61 12.95 25.73
N GLY A 22 -31.94 12.36 24.58
CA GLY A 22 -32.55 11.00 24.53
C GLY A 22 -31.70 9.84 24.00
N GLN A 23 -30.48 10.09 23.48
CA GLN A 23 -29.73 9.13 22.64
C GLN A 23 -28.27 8.89 23.09
N THR A 24 -27.97 9.03 24.38
CA THR A 24 -26.61 8.82 24.92
C THR A 24 -25.93 7.52 24.48
N PRO A 25 -26.57 6.32 24.48
CA PRO A 25 -25.90 5.09 24.03
C PRO A 25 -25.59 5.10 22.52
N LEU A 26 -26.48 5.66 21.69
CA LEU A 26 -26.27 5.74 20.24
C LEU A 26 -25.14 6.70 19.90
N LYS A 27 -25.04 7.85 20.58
CA LYS A 27 -23.92 8.79 20.41
C LYS A 27 -22.58 8.14 20.74
N ILE A 28 -22.50 7.39 21.85
CA ILE A 28 -21.29 6.66 22.25
C ILE A 28 -20.94 5.60 21.21
N PHE A 29 -21.92 4.86 20.70
CA PHE A 29 -21.72 3.86 19.64
C PHE A 29 -21.14 4.47 18.35
N TYR A 30 -21.70 5.59 17.88
CA TYR A 30 -21.19 6.28 16.69
C TYR A 30 -19.76 6.81 16.88
N ILE A 31 -19.46 7.38 18.04
CA ILE A 31 -18.11 7.85 18.37
C ILE A 31 -17.13 6.67 18.36
N LEU A 32 -17.49 5.55 18.99
CA LEU A 32 -16.65 4.35 19.02
C LEU A 32 -16.46 3.74 17.62
N CYS A 33 -17.52 3.67 16.82
CA CYS A 33 -17.43 3.18 15.44
C CYS A 33 -16.55 4.09 14.59
N GLY A 34 -16.71 5.41 14.71
CA GLY A 34 -15.89 6.40 14.02
C GLY A 34 -14.42 6.30 14.40
N THR A 35 -14.09 6.20 15.69
CA THR A 35 -12.70 6.04 16.14
C THR A 35 -12.07 4.75 15.65
N MET A 36 -12.81 3.63 15.69
CA MET A 36 -12.35 2.35 15.14
C MET A 36 -12.11 2.42 13.63
N MET A 37 -13.02 3.04 12.86
CA MET A 37 -12.82 3.20 11.42
C MET A 37 -11.60 4.05 11.10
N ILE A 38 -11.38 5.14 11.83
CA ILE A 38 -10.19 5.99 11.65
C ILE A 38 -8.92 5.18 11.96
N ALA A 39 -8.89 4.48 13.09
CA ALA A 39 -7.75 3.67 13.49
C ALA A 39 -7.43 2.60 12.44
N LEU A 40 -8.43 1.86 11.96
CA LEU A 40 -8.27 0.86 10.90
C LEU A 40 -7.83 1.47 9.58
N SER A 41 -8.36 2.64 9.22
CA SER A 41 -7.98 3.33 7.98
C SER A 41 -6.52 3.78 8.03
N VAL A 42 -6.06 4.27 9.18
CA VAL A 42 -4.67 4.67 9.37
C VAL A 42 -3.73 3.47 9.30
N THR A 43 -4.04 2.36 9.99
CA THR A 43 -3.16 1.17 10.00
C THR A 43 -3.11 0.48 8.64
N LEU A 44 -4.25 0.32 7.96
CA LEU A 44 -4.29 -0.25 6.61
C LEU A 44 -3.67 0.71 5.60
N GLY A 45 -3.86 2.02 5.74
CA GLY A 45 -3.27 3.02 4.86
C GLY A 45 -1.75 3.05 4.93
N THR A 46 -1.17 2.99 6.13
CA THR A 46 0.29 2.92 6.29
C THR A 46 0.86 1.62 5.72
N LEU A 47 0.20 0.49 5.96
CA LEU A 47 0.61 -0.80 5.41
C LEU A 47 0.52 -0.81 3.87
N LEU A 48 -0.57 -0.30 3.31
CA LEU A 48 -0.74 -0.19 1.87
C LEU A 48 0.32 0.72 1.24
N GLY A 49 0.55 1.90 1.81
CA GLY A 49 1.58 2.82 1.33
C GLY A 49 2.97 2.21 1.36
N TRP A 50 3.28 1.45 2.42
CA TRP A 50 4.52 0.69 2.53
C TRP A 50 4.68 -0.34 1.39
N HIS A 51 3.65 -1.14 1.12
CA HIS A 51 3.70 -2.13 0.05
C HIS A 51 3.73 -1.50 -1.34
N VAL A 52 3.04 -0.38 -1.57
CA VAL A 52 3.15 0.36 -2.84
C VAL A 52 4.59 0.85 -3.07
N TYR A 53 5.26 1.33 -2.03
CA TYR A 53 6.67 1.73 -2.10
C TYR A 53 7.60 0.55 -2.44
N LEU A 54 7.38 -0.61 -1.82
CA LEU A 54 8.11 -1.85 -2.10
C LEU A 54 7.92 -2.29 -3.56
N THR A 55 6.67 -2.30 -4.04
CA THR A 55 6.35 -2.64 -5.43
C THR A 55 6.97 -1.66 -6.43
N ALA A 56 6.99 -0.38 -6.13
CA ALA A 56 7.62 0.64 -6.98
C ALA A 56 9.13 0.43 -7.16
N HIS A 57 9.81 -0.14 -6.16
CA HIS A 57 11.24 -0.47 -6.22
C HIS A 57 11.52 -1.93 -6.59
N ASN A 58 10.48 -2.69 -6.94
CA ASN A 58 10.56 -4.12 -7.24
C ASN A 58 11.37 -4.89 -6.18
N MET A 59 11.05 -4.64 -4.91
CA MET A 59 11.71 -5.26 -3.76
C MET A 59 10.68 -5.86 -2.81
N THR A 60 11.01 -7.00 -2.24
CA THR A 60 10.25 -7.60 -1.15
C THR A 60 10.63 -6.94 0.18
N THR A 61 9.81 -7.16 1.21
CA THR A 61 10.12 -6.69 2.57
C THR A 61 11.45 -7.27 3.08
N ILE A 62 11.81 -8.49 2.69
CA ILE A 62 13.07 -9.14 3.07
C ILE A 62 14.24 -8.42 2.40
N GLU A 63 14.17 -8.24 1.09
CA GLU A 63 15.22 -7.57 0.30
C GLU A 63 15.42 -6.11 0.73
N TYR A 64 14.37 -5.43 1.21
CA TYR A 64 14.50 -4.08 1.78
C TYR A 64 15.47 -4.05 2.96
N TYR A 65 15.31 -4.96 3.93
CA TYR A 65 16.20 -5.02 5.10
C TYR A 65 17.61 -5.48 4.72
N GLU A 66 17.73 -6.42 3.80
CA GLU A 66 19.03 -6.84 3.27
C GLU A 66 19.73 -5.70 2.51
N GLY A 67 18.96 -4.93 1.74
CA GLY A 67 19.42 -3.75 1.00
C GLY A 67 19.91 -2.64 1.92
N ILE A 68 19.23 -2.36 3.05
CA ILE A 68 19.74 -1.42 4.07
C ILE A 68 21.09 -1.87 4.60
N ARG A 69 21.23 -3.15 4.94
CA ARG A 69 22.48 -3.71 5.45
C ARG A 69 23.59 -3.64 4.40
N ALA A 70 23.28 -3.99 3.15
CA ALA A 70 24.20 -3.93 2.04
C ALA A 70 24.63 -2.49 1.72
N ALA A 71 23.71 -1.53 1.78
CA ALA A 71 23.99 -0.11 1.60
C ALA A 71 24.89 0.45 2.71
N TRP A 72 24.65 0.04 3.96
CA TRP A 72 25.51 0.41 5.08
C TRP A 72 26.94 -0.15 4.92
N LEU A 73 27.07 -1.42 4.51
CA LEU A 73 28.37 -2.06 4.24
C LEU A 73 29.09 -1.40 3.07
N ALA A 74 28.39 -1.11 1.98
CA ALA A 74 28.96 -0.43 0.81
C ALA A 74 29.46 0.98 1.18
N ARG A 75 28.68 1.73 1.95
CA ARG A 75 29.09 3.07 2.41
C ARG A 75 30.33 3.01 3.30
N LYS A 76 30.47 1.97 4.12
CA LYS A 76 31.69 1.73 4.93
C LYS A 76 32.91 1.44 4.05
N SER A 77 32.74 0.79 2.90
CA SER A 77 33.82 0.50 1.95
C SER A 77 34.03 1.59 0.88
N GLY A 78 33.31 2.73 0.97
CA GLY A 78 33.38 3.81 -0.01
C GLY A 78 32.67 3.52 -1.34
N GLN A 79 31.87 2.46 -1.39
CA GLN A 79 31.08 2.05 -2.55
C GLN A 79 29.64 2.54 -2.43
N ASN A 80 28.96 2.72 -3.56
CA ASN A 80 27.52 3.01 -3.58
C ASN A 80 26.73 1.72 -3.84
N TYR A 81 25.71 1.46 -3.02
CA TYR A 81 24.84 0.30 -3.22
C TYR A 81 23.68 0.67 -4.16
N ARG A 82 23.44 -0.20 -5.15
CA ARG A 82 22.29 -0.08 -6.05
C ARG A 82 21.58 -1.42 -6.10
N HIS A 83 20.26 -1.39 -5.90
CA HIS A 83 19.45 -2.60 -5.88
C HIS A 83 19.40 -3.21 -7.29
N PRO A 84 19.72 -4.51 -7.47
CA PRO A 84 19.88 -5.12 -8.79
C PRO A 84 18.57 -5.25 -9.57
N PHE A 85 17.43 -5.28 -8.88
CA PHE A 85 16.10 -5.44 -9.48
C PHE A 85 15.37 -4.11 -9.73
N ASP A 86 15.98 -2.98 -9.39
CA ASP A 86 15.38 -1.66 -9.64
C ASP A 86 15.64 -1.20 -11.09
N LEU A 87 14.62 -1.38 -11.94
CA LEU A 87 14.63 -1.03 -13.36
C LEU A 87 13.96 0.33 -13.63
N GLY A 88 13.55 1.03 -12.57
CA GLY A 88 12.75 2.25 -12.62
C GLY A 88 11.27 2.02 -12.33
N VAL A 89 10.65 2.98 -11.64
CA VAL A 89 9.29 2.89 -11.05
C VAL A 89 8.24 2.36 -12.03
N TYR A 90 8.17 2.90 -13.25
CA TYR A 90 7.18 2.48 -14.24
C TYR A 90 7.37 1.02 -14.69
N LYS A 91 8.62 0.60 -14.94
CA LYS A 91 8.94 -0.77 -15.36
C LYS A 91 8.69 -1.76 -14.22
N ASN A 92 9.10 -1.40 -13.00
CA ASN A 92 8.88 -2.19 -11.79
C ASN A 92 7.38 -2.44 -11.54
N ILE A 93 6.56 -1.39 -11.56
CA ILE A 93 5.11 -1.52 -11.38
C ILE A 93 4.49 -2.34 -12.52
N THR A 94 4.93 -2.14 -13.76
CA THR A 94 4.42 -2.91 -14.90
C THR A 94 4.80 -4.39 -14.82
N LEU A 95 5.95 -4.74 -14.25
CA LEU A 95 6.36 -6.13 -14.01
C LEU A 95 5.51 -6.81 -12.94
N VAL A 96 5.04 -6.07 -11.94
CA VAL A 96 4.29 -6.62 -10.80
C VAL A 96 2.77 -6.54 -10.98
N LEU A 97 2.22 -5.47 -11.59
CA LEU A 97 0.78 -5.26 -11.79
C LEU A 97 0.34 -5.45 -13.25
N GLY A 98 1.28 -5.43 -14.20
CA GLY A 98 1.07 -5.81 -15.58
C GLY A 98 0.93 -4.62 -16.51
N PRO A 99 0.94 -4.85 -17.83
CA PRO A 99 0.90 -3.79 -18.84
C PRO A 99 -0.42 -3.03 -18.89
N ASN A 100 -1.51 -3.59 -18.36
CA ASN A 100 -2.84 -3.00 -18.43
C ASN A 100 -3.21 -2.34 -17.10
N MET A 101 -3.03 -1.02 -17.00
CA MET A 101 -3.40 -0.22 -15.82
C MET A 101 -4.86 -0.41 -15.40
N LEU A 102 -5.76 -0.58 -16.37
CA LEU A 102 -7.19 -0.78 -16.13
C LEU A 102 -7.51 -2.10 -15.40
N LYS A 103 -6.62 -3.09 -15.49
CA LYS A 103 -6.79 -4.39 -14.82
C LYS A 103 -6.15 -4.44 -13.44
N TRP A 104 -5.41 -3.42 -13.01
CA TRP A 104 -4.72 -3.40 -11.72
C TRP A 104 -5.66 -3.52 -10.52
N LEU A 105 -6.90 -3.04 -10.65
CA LEU A 105 -7.92 -3.11 -9.60
C LEU A 105 -8.77 -4.38 -9.67
N SER A 106 -8.61 -5.19 -10.73
CA SER A 106 -9.37 -6.42 -10.88
C SER A 106 -8.58 -7.57 -10.24
N PRO A 107 -9.20 -8.39 -9.37
CA PRO A 107 -8.60 -9.61 -8.84
C PRO A 107 -8.61 -10.71 -9.91
N SER A 108 -7.99 -10.43 -11.05
CA SER A 108 -7.79 -11.38 -12.15
C SER A 108 -6.40 -11.98 -12.01
N SER A 109 -6.27 -13.29 -12.27
CA SER A 109 -4.97 -13.95 -12.22
C SER A 109 -3.98 -13.27 -13.17
N LEU A 110 -2.78 -12.98 -12.67
CA LEU A 110 -1.69 -12.41 -13.44
C LEU A 110 -1.11 -13.47 -14.38
N SER A 111 -1.80 -13.75 -15.48
CA SER A 111 -1.33 -14.72 -16.49
C SER A 111 -0.02 -14.31 -17.17
N TYR A 112 0.44 -13.08 -16.97
CA TYR A 112 1.68 -12.55 -17.57
C TYR A 112 2.90 -12.70 -16.63
N LEU A 113 2.70 -13.09 -15.37
CA LEU A 113 3.80 -13.26 -14.42
C LEU A 113 4.54 -14.57 -14.76
N LYS A 114 5.87 -14.50 -14.90
CA LYS A 114 6.74 -15.65 -15.20
C LYS A 114 6.72 -16.67 -14.04
N ASP A 115 7.38 -17.81 -14.22
CA ASP A 115 7.50 -18.94 -13.26
C ASP A 115 7.97 -18.60 -11.82
N GLY A 116 8.36 -17.36 -11.53
CA GLY A 116 8.84 -16.95 -10.20
C GLY A 116 10.25 -17.41 -9.85
N THR A 117 10.95 -18.06 -10.79
CA THR A 117 12.33 -18.57 -10.63
C THR A 117 13.38 -17.70 -11.30
N SER A 118 12.96 -16.77 -12.17
CA SER A 118 13.86 -15.83 -12.85
C SER A 118 13.22 -14.45 -12.96
N PHE A 119 13.97 -13.43 -12.57
CA PHE A 119 13.54 -12.03 -12.55
C PHE A 119 14.51 -11.17 -13.37
N LEU A 120 13.98 -10.16 -14.04
CA LEU A 120 14.80 -9.25 -14.85
C LEU A 120 15.70 -8.42 -13.95
N THR A 121 17.00 -8.34 -14.27
CA THR A 121 17.94 -7.50 -13.52
C THR A 121 18.35 -6.27 -14.33
N SER A 122 18.88 -5.26 -13.65
CA SER A 122 19.44 -4.06 -14.30
C SER A 122 20.58 -4.37 -15.28
N ARG A 123 21.24 -5.54 -15.18
CA ARG A 123 22.30 -5.95 -16.10
C ARG A 123 21.76 -6.51 -17.42
N ASP A 124 20.57 -7.10 -17.40
CA ASP A 124 19.95 -7.72 -18.60
C ASP A 124 19.18 -6.71 -19.46
N SER A 125 19.04 -5.48 -18.97
CA SER A 125 18.29 -4.40 -19.62
C SER A 125 19.19 -3.28 -20.19
N SER A 126 20.51 -3.45 -20.12
CA SER A 126 21.53 -2.59 -20.76
C SER A 126 22.08 -3.28 -22.00
#